data_AF-A0A1R1XNH7-F1
#
_entry.id   AF-A0A1R1XNH7-F1
#
_cell.length_a   1.000
_cell.length_b   1.000
_cell.length_c   1.000
_cell.angle_alpha   90.00
_cell.angle_beta   90.00
_cell.angle_gamma   90.00
#
_symmetry.space_group_name_H-M   'P 1'
#
loop_
_entity.id
_entity.type
_entity.pdbx_description
1 polymer ?
#
loop_
_entity_poly.entity_id
_entity_poly.type
_entity_poly.pdbx_seq_one_letter_code
_entity_poly.pdbx_strand_id
1 'polypeptide(L)'
;MYKLSTSTKSKLSSLTSSLYALKPLPQFILPKSINNPAQNSYSSATTKTMDPGPLELRIRSLITENLKPTALEIRNDSYAHRGHASMKGSTSVETHFT
;
A
#
# COMPACT_ATOMS: atom_id res chain seq x y z
N MET A 1 -13.76 41.90 -49.74
CA MET A 1 -14.70 40.80 -50.05
C MET A 1 -14.01 39.48 -49.77
N TYR A 2 -14.36 38.80 -48.68
CA TYR A 2 -13.73 37.55 -48.25
C TYR A 2 -14.72 36.39 -48.47
N LYS A 3 -14.27 35.35 -49.17
CA LYS A 3 -15.08 34.15 -49.45
C LYS A 3 -15.11 33.25 -48.22
N LEU A 4 -16.29 32.94 -47.68
CA LEU A 4 -16.46 31.84 -46.73
C LEU A 4 -16.65 30.53 -47.49
N SER A 5 -15.72 29.61 -47.28
CA SER A 5 -15.78 28.23 -47.76
C SER A 5 -16.65 27.41 -46.81
N THR A 6 -17.67 26.74 -47.32
CA THR A 6 -18.52 25.81 -46.58
C THR A 6 -17.80 24.49 -46.36
N SER A 7 -17.52 24.12 -45.11
CA SER A 7 -17.01 22.79 -44.75
C SER A 7 -18.15 21.92 -44.24
N THR A 8 -18.45 20.85 -44.98
CA THR A 8 -19.37 19.78 -44.57
C THR A 8 -18.64 18.45 -44.44
N LYS A 9 -19.13 17.66 -43.48
CA LYS A 9 -19.03 16.20 -43.30
C LYS A 9 -17.96 15.71 -42.32
N SER A 10 -18.47 15.35 -41.15
CA SER A 10 -17.98 14.32 -40.24
C SER A 10 -17.75 13.00 -40.97
N LYS A 11 -16.63 12.33 -40.68
CA LYS A 11 -16.44 10.91 -40.95
C LYS A 11 -15.77 10.25 -39.76
N LEU A 12 -16.55 9.39 -39.10
CA LEU A 12 -16.14 8.41 -38.09
C LEU A 12 -15.28 7.30 -38.72
N SER A 13 -14.67 6.48 -37.84
CA SER A 13 -13.86 5.26 -38.07
C SER A 13 -12.37 5.55 -38.29
N SER A 14 -11.41 4.88 -37.65
CA SER A 14 -11.41 3.73 -36.74
C SER A 14 -10.04 3.67 -36.08
N LEU A 15 -9.98 3.50 -34.75
CA LEU A 15 -8.74 3.27 -34.01
C LEU A 15 -8.30 1.83 -34.24
N THR A 16 -7.24 1.62 -35.03
CA THR A 16 -6.58 0.31 -35.12
C THR A 16 -5.75 0.10 -33.86
N SER A 17 -6.24 -0.77 -32.97
CA SER A 17 -5.48 -1.21 -31.80
C SER A 17 -4.26 -2.01 -32.24
N SER A 18 -3.08 -1.55 -31.83
CA SER A 18 -1.82 -2.28 -31.93
C SER A 18 -1.91 -3.58 -31.09
N LEU A 19 -1.92 -4.73 -31.76
CA LEU A 19 -1.79 -6.04 -31.13
C LEU A 19 -0.34 -6.25 -30.69
N TYR A 20 -0.02 -5.83 -29.47
CA TYR A 20 1.20 -6.27 -28.80
C TYR A 20 1.03 -7.74 -28.43
N ALA A 21 1.73 -8.63 -29.14
CA ALA A 21 1.84 -10.03 -28.79
C ALA A 21 2.57 -10.16 -27.45
N LEU A 22 1.82 -10.47 -26.39
CA LEU A 22 2.36 -10.76 -25.06
C LEU A 22 3.13 -12.09 -25.11
N LYS A 23 4.45 -12.03 -24.96
CA LYS A 23 5.27 -13.21 -24.71
C LYS A 23 4.88 -13.78 -23.34
N PRO A 24 4.62 -15.10 -23.20
CA PRO A 24 4.33 -15.68 -21.90
C PRO A 24 5.55 -15.55 -20.99
N LEU A 25 5.33 -15.03 -19.77
CA LEU A 25 6.35 -14.91 -18.74
C LEU A 25 6.86 -16.31 -18.33
N PRO A 26 8.17 -16.47 -18.07
CA PRO A 26 8.71 -17.73 -17.58
C PRO A 26 8.12 -18.06 -16.21
N GLN A 27 7.62 -19.29 -16.06
CA GLN A 27 7.13 -19.79 -14.79
C GLN A 27 8.29 -19.92 -13.79
N PHE A 28 8.27 -19.12 -12.73
CA PHE A 28 9.23 -19.20 -11.64
C PHE A 28 8.89 -20.42 -10.76
N ILE A 29 9.71 -21.47 -10.83
CA ILE A 29 9.57 -22.65 -9.97
C ILE A 29 10.08 -22.27 -8.57
N LEU A 30 9.17 -22.25 -7.59
CA LEU A 30 9.54 -22.06 -6.19
C LEU A 30 10.37 -23.26 -5.69
N PRO A 31 11.48 -23.02 -4.96
CA PRO A 31 12.26 -24.12 -4.39
C PRO A 31 11.41 -24.89 -3.38
N LYS A 32 11.51 -26.21 -3.43
CA LYS A 32 10.85 -27.14 -2.51
C LYS A 32 11.35 -26.86 -1.09
N SER A 33 10.41 -26.56 -0.19
CA SER A 33 10.63 -26.23 1.21
C SER A 33 11.62 -27.19 1.88
N ILE A 34 12.74 -26.65 2.38
CA ILE A 34 13.69 -27.38 3.21
C ILE A 34 13.07 -27.51 4.61
N ASN A 35 12.95 -28.74 5.10
CA ASN A 35 12.46 -29.04 6.45
C ASN A 35 13.43 -28.46 7.49
N ASN A 36 13.06 -27.37 8.17
CA ASN A 36 13.73 -26.91 9.37
C ASN A 36 13.12 -27.64 10.59
N PRO A 37 13.88 -28.45 11.33
CA PRO A 37 13.38 -29.08 12.55
C PRO A 37 13.34 -28.07 13.71
N ALA A 38 12.31 -28.24 14.54
CA ALA A 38 12.10 -27.65 15.87
C ALA A 38 11.81 -26.13 15.92
N GLN A 39 10.57 -25.76 15.61
CA GLN A 39 9.94 -24.60 16.26
C GLN A 39 9.42 -25.05 17.63
N ASN A 40 10.19 -24.80 18.68
CA ASN A 40 9.71 -25.00 20.05
C ASN A 40 8.56 -24.03 20.33
N SER A 41 7.44 -24.60 20.76
CA SER A 41 6.21 -23.95 21.14
C SER A 41 6.41 -22.99 22.31
N TYR A 42 6.16 -21.70 22.08
CA TYR A 42 5.79 -20.77 23.15
C TYR A 42 4.32 -20.38 22.92
N SER A 43 3.41 -21.19 23.45
CA SER A 43 2.02 -20.77 23.67
C SER A 43 1.97 -19.85 24.87
N SER A 44 2.63 -18.69 24.78
CA SER A 44 2.37 -17.59 25.69
C SER A 44 1.09 -16.93 25.19
N ALA A 45 0.09 -16.78 26.07
CA ALA A 45 -1.12 -16.05 25.77
C ALA A 45 -0.77 -14.58 25.47
N THR A 46 -0.39 -14.30 24.24
CA THR A 46 -0.10 -12.96 23.75
C THR A 46 -1.44 -12.26 23.61
N THR A 47 -1.67 -11.26 24.46
CA THR A 47 -2.66 -10.21 24.19
C THR A 47 -2.53 -9.82 22.74
N LYS A 48 -3.60 -9.96 21.95
CA LYS A 48 -3.64 -9.65 20.51
C LYS A 48 -3.32 -8.17 20.29
N THR A 49 -2.04 -7.81 20.36
CA THR A 49 -1.52 -6.57 19.82
C THR A 49 -1.54 -6.76 18.31
N MET A 50 -2.39 -6.00 17.63
CA MET A 50 -2.28 -5.88 16.17
C MET A 50 -0.82 -5.53 15.84
N ASP A 51 -0.26 -6.19 14.83
CA ASP A 51 1.11 -5.88 14.41
C ASP A 51 1.23 -4.37 14.14
N PRO A 52 2.27 -3.71 14.67
CA PRO A 52 2.46 -2.28 14.52
C PRO A 52 2.66 -1.93 13.04
N GLY A 53 1.99 -0.87 12.59
CA GLY A 53 2.07 -0.44 11.20
C GLY A 53 3.44 0.17 10.84
N PRO A 54 3.74 0.31 9.54
CA PRO A 54 5.04 0.79 9.09
C PRO A 54 5.41 2.17 9.63
N LEU A 55 4.43 3.08 9.77
CA LEU A 55 4.68 4.42 10.31
C LEU A 55 4.91 4.37 11.82
N GLU A 56 4.15 3.55 12.55
CA GLU A 56 4.38 3.31 13.98
C GLU A 56 5.81 2.81 14.26
N LEU A 57 6.28 1.85 13.47
CA LEU A 57 7.64 1.31 13.56
C LEU A 57 8.69 2.40 13.31
N ARG A 58 8.46 3.27 12.31
CA ARG A 58 9.39 4.36 12.01
C ARG A 58 9.47 5.36 13.17
N ILE A 59 8.34 5.75 13.75
CA ILE A 59 8.29 6.66 14.90
C ILE A 59 9.06 6.05 16.07
N ARG A 60 8.80 4.77 16.37
CA ARG A 60 9.48 4.03 17.46
C ARG A 60 11.00 4.01 17.27
N SER A 61 11.49 3.73 16.06
CA SER A 61 12.93 3.72 15.75
C SER A 61 13.56 5.09 16.02
N LEU A 62 12.96 6.14 15.45
CA LEU A 62 13.47 7.50 15.58
C LEU A 62 13.54 7.97 17.04
N ILE A 63 12.46 7.75 17.81
CA ILE A 63 12.42 8.14 19.23
C ILE A 63 13.45 7.33 20.04
N THR A 64 13.54 6.02 19.82
CA THR A 64 14.46 5.15 20.56
C THR A 64 15.92 5.52 20.30
N GLU A 65 16.28 5.76 19.04
CA GLU A 65 17.65 6.09 18.63
C GLU A 65 18.10 7.44 19.18
N ASN A 66 17.24 8.45 19.12
CA ASN A 66 17.61 9.83 19.45
C ASN A 66 17.47 10.14 20.95
N LEU A 67 16.46 9.57 21.62
CA LEU A 67 16.11 9.94 22.98
C LEU A 67 16.43 8.86 24.03
N LYS A 68 16.66 7.61 23.59
CA LYS A 68 17.01 6.47 24.46
C LYS A 68 16.13 6.41 25.72
N PRO A 69 14.79 6.44 25.58
CA PRO A 69 13.90 6.53 26.73
C PRO A 69 13.96 5.25 27.56
N THR A 70 13.75 5.37 28.87
CA THR A 70 13.68 4.19 29.76
C THR A 70 12.38 3.40 29.54
N ALA A 71 11.32 4.06 29.09
CA ALA A 71 10.05 3.46 28.70
C ALA A 71 9.44 4.24 27.52
N LEU A 72 8.87 3.53 26.54
CA LEU A 72 8.21 4.11 25.37
C LEU A 72 7.00 3.26 25.00
N GLU A 73 5.81 3.87 25.05
CA GLU A 73 4.57 3.33 24.50
C GLU A 73 4.17 4.19 23.31
N ILE A 74 3.79 3.54 22.20
CA ILE A 74 3.24 4.19 21.02
C ILE A 74 2.07 3.33 20.58
N ARG A 75 0.90 3.95 20.35
CA ARG A 75 -0.30 3.27 19.87
C ARG A 75 -0.87 4.00 18.66
N ASN A 76 -1.07 3.26 17.57
CA ASN A 76 -1.85 3.76 16.44
C ASN A 76 -3.36 3.74 16.77
N ASP A 77 -3.94 4.93 16.97
CA ASP A 77 -5.36 5.16 17.25
C ASP A 77 -6.14 5.70 16.04
N SER A 78 -5.52 5.65 14.85
CA SER A 78 -6.10 6.12 13.58
C SER A 78 -7.43 5.46 13.23
N TYR A 79 -7.75 4.32 13.83
CA TYR A 79 -9.04 3.65 13.63
C TYR A 79 -10.24 4.47 14.10
N ALA A 80 -10.08 5.32 15.10
CA ALA A 80 -11.15 6.20 15.59
C ALA A 80 -11.59 7.24 14.54
N HIS A 81 -10.73 7.51 13.55
CA HIS A 81 -10.97 8.50 12.50
C HIS A 81 -11.20 7.88 11.11
N ARG A 82 -11.26 6.54 11.03
CA ARG A 82 -11.63 5.84 9.79
C ARG A 82 -13.06 6.19 9.43
N GLY A 83 -13.24 6.91 8.32
CA GLY A 83 -14.56 7.27 7.79
C GLY A 83 -14.99 8.72 8.00
N HIS A 84 -14.13 9.58 8.57
CA HIS A 84 -14.40 11.02 8.51
C HIS A 84 -14.40 11.51 7.06
N ALA A 85 -15.36 12.34 6.67
CA ALA A 85 -15.46 12.86 5.30
C ALA A 85 -14.17 13.57 4.85
N SER A 86 -13.46 14.22 5.79
CA SER A 86 -12.17 14.87 5.58
C SER A 86 -11.01 13.91 5.27
N MET A 87 -11.18 12.61 5.52
CA MET A 87 -10.19 11.57 5.19
C MET A 87 -10.40 10.98 3.79
N LYS A 88 -11.43 11.42 3.05
CA LYS A 88 -11.69 10.94 1.69
C LYS A 88 -10.53 11.32 0.76
N GLY A 89 -9.84 10.31 0.22
CA GLY A 89 -8.68 10.48 -0.63
C GLY A 89 -7.33 10.38 0.11
N SER A 90 -7.32 10.25 1.44
CA SER A 90 -6.10 9.90 2.17
C SER A 90 -5.70 8.46 1.84
N THR A 91 -4.47 8.27 1.40
CA THR A 91 -3.87 6.95 1.16
C THR A 91 -3.26 6.36 2.43
N SER A 92 -2.93 7.20 3.42
CA SER A 92 -2.41 6.73 4.70
C SER A 92 -3.55 6.36 5.64
N VAL A 93 -3.46 5.15 6.19
CA VAL A 93 -4.34 4.63 7.24
C VAL A 93 -3.79 4.87 8.65
N GLU A 94 -2.58 5.43 8.74
CA GLU A 94 -1.88 5.78 9.98
C GLU A 94 -1.68 7.29 10.01
N THR A 95 -2.46 7.98 10.84
CA THR A 95 -2.55 9.44 10.90
C THR A 95 -2.55 9.98 12.32
N HIS A 96 -3.04 9.20 13.28
CA HIS A 96 -3.08 9.56 14.69
C HIS A 96 -2.32 8.50 15.50
N PHE A 97 -1.58 8.99 16.49
CA PHE A 97 -0.79 8.20 17.42
C PHE A 97 -0.83 8.84 18.81
N THR A 98 -0.93 8.00 19.83
CA THR A 98 -0.68 8.35 21.23
C THR A 98 0.64 7.74 21.68
#